data_AF-A0A1H5P4R4-F1
#
_entry.id   AF-A0A1H5P4R4-F1
#
_cell.length_a   1.000
_cell.length_b   1.000
_cell.length_c   1.000
_cell.angle_alpha   90.00
_cell.angle_beta   90.00
_cell.angle_gamma   90.00
#
_symmetry.space_group_name_H-M   'P 1'
#
loop_
_entity.id
_entity.type
_entity.pdbx_description
1 polymer ?
#
loop_
_entity_poly.entity_id
_entity_poly.type
_entity_poly.pdbx_seq_one_letter_code
_entity_poly.pdbx_strand_id
1 'polypeptide(L)'
;MSNIILMIFPQFIIDFDQSILLPTILSSTVLIALFVIGRFLDSLVERKRNTQEWYMKMVLEPHTKLIHEYFQNSIDQTKNFGDELTKNSSIENKMLLFEVFANDKRRVEFNFILLVSKPYPDTANNLTKFVNDLHDKCISFLDEGDYSLRKFEKLEKDLMSLKGDFFQEIYHPFRIKSTWKWIKNNYLLTLVVILFMFFMYIIGSNLKTKADQKDLPTSNSPISTEQFRQG
;
A
#
# COMPACT_ATOMS: atom_id res chain seq x y z
N MET A 1 46.98 -54.40 41.62
CA MET A 1 48.05 -53.67 40.90
C MET A 1 47.40 -52.51 40.17
N SER A 2 47.95 -51.32 40.41
CA SER A 2 47.88 -50.01 39.72
C SER A 2 46.79 -49.80 38.66
N ASN A 3 45.87 -48.83 38.82
CA ASN A 3 46.05 -47.36 38.65
C ASN A 3 46.87 -46.97 37.42
N ILE A 4 46.17 -46.40 36.42
CA ILE A 4 46.53 -45.42 35.36
C ILE A 4 45.35 -45.58 34.38
N ILE A 5 44.42 -44.63 34.25
CA ILE A 5 44.52 -43.46 33.37
C ILE A 5 43.75 -42.32 34.03
N LEU A 6 44.51 -41.32 34.49
CA LEU A 6 44.02 -40.00 34.85
C LEU A 6 44.25 -39.14 33.60
N MET A 7 43.33 -39.21 32.63
CA MET A 7 43.31 -38.27 31.51
C MET A 7 42.51 -37.05 31.95
N ILE A 8 43.29 -36.03 32.27
CA ILE A 8 42.91 -34.64 32.50
C ILE A 8 42.14 -34.15 31.27
N PHE A 9 40.82 -34.12 31.34
CA PHE A 9 40.05 -33.14 30.58
C PHE A 9 40.00 -31.89 31.46
N PRO A 10 40.56 -30.74 31.03
CA PRO A 10 40.18 -29.49 31.65
C PRO A 10 38.69 -29.30 31.33
N GLN A 11 37.86 -29.47 32.36
CA GLN A 11 36.54 -28.90 32.41
C GLN A 11 36.72 -27.38 32.23
N PHE A 12 36.67 -26.90 30.99
CA PHE A 12 36.29 -25.54 30.69
C PHE A 12 34.81 -25.40 31.10
N ILE A 13 34.57 -25.32 32.40
CA ILE A 13 33.38 -24.66 32.93
C ILE A 13 33.66 -23.19 32.64
N ILE A 14 33.25 -22.76 31.44
CA ILE A 14 33.03 -21.35 31.20
C ILE A 14 31.83 -21.03 32.08
N ASP A 15 32.07 -20.46 33.26
CA ASP A 15 31.06 -19.75 34.02
C ASP A 15 30.60 -18.57 33.15
N PHE A 16 29.70 -18.88 32.23
CA PHE A 16 29.07 -17.92 31.36
C PHE A 16 28.10 -17.11 32.20
N ASP A 17 28.56 -15.94 32.62
CA ASP A 17 27.78 -15.00 33.40
C ASP A 17 26.51 -14.59 32.62
N GLN A 18 25.41 -15.25 32.97
CA GLN A 18 24.10 -15.02 32.35
C GLN A 18 23.62 -13.57 32.54
N SER A 19 24.23 -12.79 33.43
CA SER A 19 23.91 -11.38 33.65
C SER A 19 24.38 -10.47 32.50
N ILE A 20 25.45 -10.83 31.79
CA ILE A 20 26.05 -10.05 30.69
C ILE A 20 25.58 -10.56 29.32
N LEU A 21 25.34 -11.87 29.19
CA LEU A 21 24.91 -12.50 27.95
C LEU A 21 23.49 -12.10 27.53
N LEU A 22 22.54 -12.06 28.48
CA LEU A 22 21.14 -11.73 28.18
C LEU A 22 20.99 -10.33 27.57
N PRO A 23 21.55 -9.25 28.17
CA PRO A 23 21.47 -7.90 27.59
C PRO A 23 22.15 -7.79 26.22
N THR A 24 23.26 -8.50 26.03
CA THR A 24 24.02 -8.48 24.77
C THR A 24 23.28 -9.21 23.64
N ILE A 25 22.68 -10.38 23.93
CA ILE A 25 21.84 -11.10 22.98
C ILE A 25 20.58 -10.30 22.66
N LEU A 26 19.95 -9.69 23.67
CA LEU A 26 18.70 -8.95 23.48
C LEU A 26 18.92 -7.67 22.69
N SER A 27 19.99 -6.92 22.97
CA SER A 27 20.38 -5.75 22.17
C SER A 27 20.73 -6.12 20.73
N SER A 28 21.50 -7.20 20.51
CA SER A 28 21.80 -7.71 19.17
C SER A 28 20.54 -8.12 18.41
N THR A 29 19.60 -8.79 19.09
CA THR A 29 18.33 -9.24 18.51
C THR A 29 17.45 -8.05 18.11
N VAL A 30 17.35 -7.03 18.96
CA VAL A 30 16.63 -5.79 18.65
C VAL A 30 17.26 -5.08 17.46
N LEU A 31 18.58 -5.02 17.37
CA LEU A 31 19.29 -4.38 16.27
C LEU A 31 19.05 -5.11 14.94
N ILE A 32 19.08 -6.45 14.96
CA ILE A 32 18.75 -7.29 13.80
C ILE A 32 17.28 -7.08 13.39
N ALA A 33 16.35 -7.07 14.35
CA ALA A 33 14.93 -6.84 14.06
C ALA A 33 14.68 -5.47 13.43
N LEU A 34 15.30 -4.41 13.96
CA LEU A 34 15.24 -3.06 13.39
C LEU A 34 15.80 -3.02 11.98
N PHE A 35 16.92 -3.72 11.72
CA PHE A 35 17.52 -3.79 10.39
C PHE A 35 16.60 -4.51 9.39
N VAL A 36 16.00 -5.64 9.78
CA VAL A 36 15.04 -6.38 8.94
C VAL A 36 13.82 -5.52 8.63
N ILE A 37 13.27 -4.83 9.63
CA ILE A 37 12.13 -3.92 9.45
C ILE A 37 12.50 -2.76 8.52
N GLY A 38 13.66 -2.13 8.72
CA GLY A 38 14.16 -1.06 7.87
C GLY A 38 14.26 -1.51 6.42
N ARG A 39 14.91 -2.66 6.17
CA ARG A 39 15.03 -3.25 4.82
C ARG A 39 13.69 -3.59 4.19
N PHE A 40 12.74 -4.07 4.98
CA PHE A 40 11.39 -4.36 4.50
C PHE A 40 10.65 -3.08 4.11
N LEU A 41 10.71 -2.03 4.92
CA LEU A 41 10.11 -0.73 4.62
C LEU A 41 10.73 -0.11 3.37
N ASP A 42 12.06 -0.13 3.26
CA ASP A 42 12.78 0.36 2.08
C ASP A 42 12.34 -0.39 0.83
N SER A 43 12.25 -1.72 0.89
CA SER A 43 11.79 -2.55 -0.23
C SER A 43 10.37 -2.19 -0.67
N LEU A 44 9.47 -1.89 0.26
CA LEU A 44 8.09 -1.49 -0.07
C LEU A 44 8.02 -0.09 -0.66
N VAL A 45 8.79 0.87 -0.14
CA VAL A 45 8.90 2.22 -0.69
C VAL A 45 9.43 2.16 -2.12
N GLU A 46 10.50 1.40 -2.33
CA GLU A 46 11.13 1.21 -3.64
C GLU A 46 10.16 0.55 -4.63
N ARG A 47 9.44 -0.50 -4.20
CA ARG A 47 8.42 -1.15 -5.03
C ARG A 47 7.30 -0.19 -5.41
N LYS A 48 6.83 0.64 -4.48
CA LYS A 48 5.79 1.65 -4.76
C LYS A 48 6.30 2.69 -5.74
N ARG A 49 7.51 3.21 -5.55
CA ARG A 49 8.16 4.15 -6.45
C ARG A 49 8.30 3.58 -7.85
N ASN A 50 8.79 2.35 -7.98
CA ASN A 50 8.93 1.68 -9.28
C ASN A 50 7.58 1.46 -9.97
N THR A 51 6.53 1.15 -9.21
CA THR A 51 5.17 1.02 -9.76
C THR A 51 4.64 2.38 -10.26
N GLN A 52 4.91 3.45 -9.51
CA GLN A 52 4.53 4.82 -9.89
C GLN A 52 5.30 5.30 -11.12
N GLU A 53 6.61 5.09 -11.18
CA GLU A 53 7.45 5.42 -12.34
C GLU A 53 7.02 4.63 -13.59
N TRP A 54 6.76 3.32 -13.43
CA TRP A 54 6.23 2.48 -14.51
C TRP A 54 4.89 3.03 -15.02
N TYR A 55 3.97 3.38 -14.11
CA TYR A 55 2.65 3.91 -14.50
C TYR A 55 2.77 5.22 -15.28
N MET A 56 3.62 6.15 -14.84
CA MET A 56 3.85 7.40 -15.57
C MET A 56 4.35 7.14 -16.99
N LYS A 57 5.41 6.34 -17.13
CA LYS A 57 6.11 6.13 -18.41
C LYS A 57 5.37 5.21 -19.37
N MET A 58 4.73 4.16 -18.86
CA MET A 58 4.12 3.11 -19.68
C MET A 58 2.62 3.32 -19.89
N VAL A 59 1.95 4.03 -18.97
CA VAL A 59 0.50 4.22 -19.04
C VAL A 59 0.15 5.67 -19.36
N LEU A 60 0.71 6.66 -18.64
CA LEU A 60 0.27 8.05 -18.82
C LEU A 60 0.85 8.73 -20.04
N GLU A 61 2.18 8.79 -20.14
CA GLU A 61 2.88 9.47 -21.23
C GLU A 61 2.41 9.02 -22.62
N PRO A 62 2.33 7.71 -22.95
CA PRO A 62 1.91 7.28 -24.28
C PRO A 62 0.41 7.49 -24.57
N HIS A 63 -0.45 7.47 -23.55
CA HIS A 63 -1.91 7.50 -23.75
C HIS A 63 -2.55 8.86 -23.52
N THR A 64 -1.82 9.85 -23.00
CA THR A 64 -2.35 11.21 -22.78
C THR A 64 -2.90 11.81 -24.07
N LYS A 65 -2.20 11.62 -25.19
CA LYS A 65 -2.65 12.07 -26.52
C LYS A 65 -3.91 11.33 -26.97
N LEU A 66 -3.94 10.00 -26.81
CA LEU A 66 -5.10 9.15 -27.14
C LEU A 66 -6.36 9.62 -26.40
N ILE A 67 -6.23 9.94 -25.11
CA ILE A 67 -7.33 10.42 -24.28
C ILE A 67 -7.78 11.79 -24.76
N HIS A 68 -6.85 12.70 -25.03
CA HIS A 68 -7.20 14.03 -25.54
C HIS A 68 -7.96 13.93 -26.86
N GLU A 69 -7.46 13.13 -27.80
CA GLU A 69 -8.10 12.86 -29.09
C GLU A 69 -9.47 12.23 -28.92
N TYR A 70 -9.64 11.28 -27.99
CA TYR A 70 -10.94 10.65 -27.73
C TYR A 70 -12.01 11.67 -27.34
N PHE A 71 -11.72 12.57 -26.41
CA PHE A 71 -12.67 13.60 -26.00
C PHE A 71 -12.95 14.60 -27.13
N GLN A 72 -11.93 15.03 -27.88
CA GLN A 72 -12.14 15.98 -28.99
C GLN A 72 -12.93 15.35 -30.13
N ASN A 73 -12.55 14.15 -30.55
CA ASN A 73 -13.28 13.40 -31.58
C ASN A 73 -14.74 13.21 -31.18
N SER A 74 -15.00 12.93 -29.90
CA SER A 74 -16.37 12.77 -29.42
C SER A 74 -17.20 14.04 -29.56
N ILE A 75 -16.62 15.20 -29.24
CA ILE A 75 -17.26 16.50 -29.40
C ILE A 75 -17.50 16.81 -30.89
N ASP A 76 -16.45 16.68 -31.71
CA ASP A 76 -16.48 16.99 -33.13
C ASP A 76 -17.46 16.09 -33.90
N GLN A 77 -17.45 14.78 -33.61
CA GLN A 77 -18.40 13.84 -34.18
C GLN A 77 -19.82 14.18 -33.75
N THR A 78 -20.08 14.38 -32.46
CA THR A 78 -21.44 14.73 -32.00
C THR A 78 -21.97 15.98 -32.71
N LYS A 79 -21.11 16.98 -32.94
CA LYS A 79 -21.47 18.20 -33.67
C LYS A 79 -21.82 17.90 -35.12
N ASN A 80 -20.91 17.26 -35.85
CA ASN A 80 -21.06 16.98 -37.28
C ASN A 80 -22.32 16.14 -37.53
N PHE A 81 -22.55 15.14 -36.69
CA PHE A 81 -23.73 14.31 -36.79
C PHE A 81 -25.01 15.04 -36.39
N GLY A 82 -24.99 15.92 -35.38
CA GLY A 82 -26.13 16.78 -35.07
C GLY A 82 -26.53 17.67 -36.26
N ASP A 83 -25.54 18.25 -36.93
CA ASP A 83 -25.74 19.06 -38.14
C ASP A 83 -26.28 18.22 -39.32
N GLU A 84 -25.75 17.00 -39.50
CA GLU A 84 -26.24 16.07 -40.52
C GLU A 84 -27.66 15.59 -40.24
N LEU A 85 -28.00 15.25 -39.00
CA LEU A 85 -29.34 14.81 -38.60
C LEU A 85 -30.38 15.93 -38.74
N THR A 86 -29.96 17.19 -38.58
CA THR A 86 -30.79 18.36 -38.87
C THR A 86 -31.13 18.47 -40.36
N LYS A 87 -30.20 18.07 -41.24
CA LYS A 87 -30.37 18.10 -42.70
C LYS A 87 -31.04 16.85 -43.26
N ASN A 88 -30.76 15.69 -42.67
CA ASN A 88 -31.21 14.39 -43.12
C ASN A 88 -31.29 13.41 -41.93
N SER A 89 -32.49 13.25 -41.38
CA SER A 89 -32.76 12.41 -40.22
C SER A 89 -32.88 10.92 -40.59
N SER A 90 -31.83 10.35 -41.18
CA SER A 90 -31.77 8.91 -41.46
C SER A 90 -31.40 8.11 -40.21
N ILE A 91 -32.06 6.97 -40.01
CA ILE A 91 -31.72 5.99 -38.97
C ILE A 91 -30.31 5.42 -39.21
N GLU A 92 -29.89 5.29 -40.47
CA GLU A 92 -28.55 4.81 -40.82
C GLU A 92 -27.44 5.75 -40.31
N ASN A 93 -27.66 7.07 -40.38
CA ASN A 93 -26.69 8.06 -39.87
C ASN A 93 -26.55 7.97 -38.35
N LYS A 94 -27.65 7.75 -37.62
CA LYS A 94 -27.60 7.50 -36.18
C LYS A 94 -26.85 6.21 -35.87
N MET A 95 -27.11 5.14 -36.61
CA MET A 95 -26.48 3.83 -36.38
C MET A 95 -24.96 3.86 -36.62
N LEU A 96 -24.50 4.52 -37.68
CA LEU A 96 -23.08 4.73 -37.96
C LEU A 96 -22.38 5.45 -36.80
N LEU A 97 -23.03 6.46 -36.23
CA LEU A 97 -22.49 7.21 -35.11
C LEU A 97 -22.33 6.37 -33.84
N PHE A 98 -23.34 5.57 -33.50
CA PHE A 98 -23.25 4.62 -32.39
C PHE A 98 -22.07 3.66 -32.57
N GLU A 99 -21.83 3.19 -33.80
CA GLU A 99 -20.72 2.30 -34.10
C GLU A 99 -19.36 3.00 -33.92
N VAL A 100 -19.22 4.23 -34.41
CA VAL A 100 -17.99 5.03 -34.25
C VAL A 100 -17.70 5.27 -32.76
N PHE A 101 -18.70 5.72 -32.00
CA PHE A 101 -18.56 5.93 -30.56
C PHE A 101 -18.21 4.65 -29.80
N ALA A 102 -18.86 3.54 -30.13
CA ALA A 102 -18.58 2.25 -29.51
C ALA A 102 -17.15 1.78 -29.81
N ASN A 103 -16.66 2.01 -31.03
CA ASN A 103 -15.29 1.65 -31.41
C ASN A 103 -14.25 2.52 -30.71
N ASP A 104 -14.46 3.83 -30.64
CA ASP A 104 -13.56 4.75 -29.94
C ASP A 104 -13.55 4.47 -28.42
N LYS A 105 -14.71 4.18 -27.83
CA LYS A 105 -14.84 3.72 -26.44
C LYS A 105 -14.02 2.45 -26.19
N ARG A 106 -14.22 1.41 -27.01
CA ARG A 106 -13.47 0.14 -26.88
C ARG A 106 -11.97 0.37 -27.01
N ARG A 107 -11.54 1.27 -27.88
CA ARG A 107 -10.12 1.62 -28.07
C ARG A 107 -9.52 2.19 -26.78
N VAL A 108 -10.23 3.08 -26.09
CA VAL A 108 -9.78 3.64 -24.80
C VAL A 108 -9.83 2.59 -23.70
N GLU A 109 -10.91 1.81 -23.63
CA GLU A 109 -11.04 0.76 -22.62
C GLU A 109 -9.92 -0.28 -22.72
N PHE A 110 -9.62 -0.75 -23.93
CA PHE A 110 -8.62 -1.79 -24.16
C PHE A 110 -7.19 -1.27 -24.10
N ASN A 111 -6.89 -0.13 -24.72
CA ASN A 111 -5.51 0.36 -24.80
C ASN A 111 -5.08 1.10 -23.53
N PHE A 112 -6.01 1.69 -22.79
CA PHE A 112 -5.68 2.50 -21.61
C PHE A 112 -6.25 1.92 -20.32
N ILE A 113 -7.58 1.79 -20.19
CA ILE A 113 -8.20 1.43 -18.91
C ILE A 113 -7.76 0.02 -18.45
N LEU A 114 -7.61 -0.92 -19.38
CA LEU A 114 -7.12 -2.26 -19.06
C LEU A 114 -5.71 -2.22 -18.45
N LEU A 115 -4.82 -1.34 -18.92
CA LEU A 115 -3.48 -1.16 -18.36
C LEU A 115 -3.53 -0.56 -16.94
N VAL A 116 -4.51 0.29 -16.66
CA VAL A 116 -4.74 0.89 -15.34
C VAL A 116 -5.35 -0.13 -14.36
N SER A 117 -6.17 -1.06 -14.83
CA SER A 117 -6.97 -1.97 -14.00
C SER A 117 -6.14 -2.85 -13.06
N LYS A 118 -4.97 -3.31 -13.52
CA LYS A 118 -4.10 -4.20 -12.74
C LYS A 118 -3.40 -3.48 -11.58
N PRO A 119 -2.71 -2.33 -11.79
CA PRO A 119 -2.07 -1.61 -10.69
C PRO A 119 -3.06 -0.79 -9.83
N TYR A 120 -4.15 -0.30 -10.41
CA TYR A 120 -5.08 0.65 -9.76
C TYR A 120 -6.55 0.34 -10.15
N PRO A 121 -7.17 -0.69 -9.58
CA PRO A 121 -8.52 -1.13 -9.96
C PRO A 121 -9.60 -0.09 -9.69
N ASP A 122 -9.52 0.63 -8.56
CA ASP A 122 -10.49 1.68 -8.22
C ASP A 122 -10.47 2.83 -9.24
N THR A 123 -9.26 3.25 -9.63
CA THR A 123 -9.06 4.25 -10.68
C THR A 123 -9.62 3.75 -12.01
N ALA A 124 -9.33 2.51 -12.40
CA ALA A 124 -9.87 1.96 -13.64
C ALA A 124 -11.42 1.93 -13.65
N ASN A 125 -12.04 1.53 -12.54
CA ASN A 125 -13.50 1.54 -12.41
C ASN A 125 -14.10 2.94 -12.57
N ASN A 126 -13.46 3.96 -12.00
CA ASN A 126 -13.89 5.35 -12.15
C ASN A 126 -13.69 5.85 -13.59
N LEU A 127 -12.56 5.51 -14.23
CA LEU A 127 -12.30 5.83 -15.63
C LEU A 127 -13.34 5.20 -16.57
N THR A 128 -13.74 3.94 -16.33
CA THR A 128 -14.81 3.29 -17.09
C THR A 128 -16.14 4.04 -16.95
N LYS A 129 -16.47 4.52 -15.74
CA LYS A 129 -17.68 5.33 -15.53
C LYS A 129 -17.64 6.61 -16.36
N PHE A 130 -16.53 7.35 -16.35
CA PHE A 130 -16.39 8.56 -17.15
C PHE A 130 -16.54 8.30 -18.66
N VAL A 131 -16.00 7.19 -19.16
CA VAL A 131 -16.16 6.80 -20.57
C VAL A 131 -17.62 6.47 -20.90
N ASN A 132 -18.33 5.80 -19.98
CA ASN A 132 -19.78 5.56 -20.12
C ASN A 132 -20.57 6.87 -20.08
N ASP A 133 -20.28 7.75 -19.13
CA ASP A 133 -20.96 9.04 -18.97
C ASP A 133 -20.76 9.94 -20.21
N LEU A 134 -19.57 9.92 -20.82
CA LEU A 134 -19.31 10.62 -22.07
C LEU A 134 -20.21 10.09 -23.18
N HIS A 135 -20.23 8.77 -23.35
CA HIS A 135 -21.01 8.08 -24.37
C HIS A 135 -22.51 8.37 -24.21
N ASP A 136 -23.02 8.26 -22.98
CA ASP A 136 -24.43 8.50 -22.67
C ASP A 136 -24.83 9.96 -22.88
N LYS A 137 -23.95 10.93 -22.55
CA LYS A 137 -24.17 12.35 -22.84
C LYS A 137 -24.26 12.64 -24.33
N CYS A 138 -23.34 12.08 -25.13
CA CYS A 138 -23.36 12.22 -26.59
C CYS A 138 -24.65 11.65 -27.17
N ILE A 139 -25.04 10.43 -26.78
CA ILE A 139 -26.25 9.76 -27.26
C ILE A 139 -27.51 10.52 -26.84
N SER A 140 -27.61 10.93 -25.57
CA SER A 140 -28.77 11.67 -25.07
C SER A 140 -28.98 12.95 -25.87
N PHE A 141 -27.91 13.69 -26.19
CA PHE A 141 -28.01 14.87 -27.03
C PHE A 141 -28.56 14.53 -28.43
N LEU A 142 -28.17 13.40 -28.99
CA LEU A 142 -28.59 12.96 -30.32
C LEU A 142 -30.04 12.42 -30.36
N ASP A 143 -30.52 11.89 -29.25
CA ASP A 143 -31.88 11.38 -29.12
C ASP A 143 -32.89 12.47 -28.76
N GLU A 144 -32.47 13.55 -28.10
CA GLU A 144 -33.32 14.71 -27.81
C GLU A 144 -33.84 15.40 -29.08
N GLY A 145 -33.14 15.28 -30.21
CA GLY A 145 -33.56 15.81 -31.51
C GLY A 145 -33.53 17.34 -31.63
N ASP A 146 -33.06 18.04 -30.60
CA ASP A 146 -32.85 19.50 -30.58
C ASP A 146 -31.34 19.81 -30.67
N TYR A 147 -30.87 19.99 -31.92
CA TYR A 147 -29.47 20.25 -32.25
C TYR A 147 -29.13 21.75 -32.28
N SER A 148 -29.82 22.57 -31.48
CA SER A 148 -29.52 24.00 -31.42
C SER A 148 -28.10 24.27 -30.89
N LEU A 149 -27.49 25.35 -31.40
CA LEU A 149 -26.13 25.78 -30.99
C LEU A 149 -26.00 25.89 -29.47
N ARG A 150 -27.02 26.43 -28.79
CA ARG A 150 -27.04 26.59 -27.33
C ARG A 150 -26.97 25.24 -26.60
N LYS A 151 -27.66 24.21 -27.10
CA LYS A 151 -27.60 22.87 -26.48
C LYS A 151 -26.25 22.20 -26.75
N PHE A 152 -25.70 22.38 -27.95
CA PHE A 152 -24.36 21.89 -28.25
C PHE A 152 -23.29 22.54 -27.36
N GLU A 153 -23.31 23.87 -27.19
CA GLU A 153 -22.38 24.57 -26.29
C GLU A 153 -22.47 24.06 -24.84
N LYS A 154 -23.68 23.74 -24.38
CA LYS A 154 -23.88 23.12 -23.06
C LYS A 154 -23.26 21.73 -22.99
N LEU A 155 -23.49 20.89 -24.01
CA LEU A 155 -22.89 19.57 -24.09
C LEU A 155 -21.35 19.66 -24.11
N GLU A 156 -20.79 20.52 -24.94
CA GLU A 156 -19.35 20.73 -25.06
C GLU A 156 -18.74 21.12 -23.70
N LYS A 157 -19.38 22.05 -22.98
CA LYS A 157 -18.95 22.44 -21.63
C LYS A 157 -18.99 21.27 -20.66
N ASP A 158 -20.05 20.46 -20.68
CA ASP A 158 -20.18 19.27 -19.84
C ASP A 158 -19.09 18.23 -20.16
N LEU A 159 -18.82 17.98 -21.45
CA LEU A 159 -17.79 17.04 -21.90
C LEU A 159 -16.38 17.53 -21.55
N MET A 160 -16.14 18.84 -21.63
CA MET A 160 -14.87 19.44 -21.19
C MET A 160 -14.68 19.38 -19.67
N SER A 161 -15.75 19.53 -18.89
CA SER A 161 -15.70 19.29 -17.45
C SER A 161 -15.37 17.83 -17.15
N LEU A 162 -16.05 16.91 -17.83
CA LEU A 162 -15.83 15.47 -17.71
C LEU A 162 -14.39 15.08 -18.06
N LYS A 163 -13.82 15.70 -19.09
CA LYS A 163 -12.40 15.56 -19.47
C LYS A 163 -11.48 15.99 -18.33
N GLY A 164 -11.77 17.13 -17.69
CA GLY A 164 -11.03 17.61 -16.52
C GLY A 164 -11.04 16.60 -15.38
N ASP A 165 -12.22 16.07 -15.04
CA ASP A 165 -12.38 15.07 -13.99
C ASP A 165 -11.68 13.75 -14.34
N PHE A 166 -11.74 13.33 -15.62
CA PHE A 166 -11.02 12.17 -16.13
C PHE A 166 -9.51 12.32 -15.91
N PHE A 167 -8.92 13.45 -16.29
CA PHE A 167 -7.50 13.71 -16.04
C PHE A 167 -7.16 13.74 -14.55
N GLN A 168 -8.01 14.33 -13.71
CA GLN A 168 -7.78 14.29 -12.26
C GLN A 168 -7.74 12.87 -11.71
N GLU A 169 -8.63 11.99 -12.18
CA GLU A 169 -8.72 10.60 -11.76
C GLU A 169 -7.50 9.80 -12.20
N ILE A 170 -6.99 10.05 -13.41
CA ILE A 170 -5.76 9.43 -13.91
C ILE A 170 -4.56 9.71 -12.97
N TYR A 171 -4.50 10.90 -12.37
CA TYR A 171 -3.46 11.25 -11.40
C TYR A 171 -3.81 10.86 -9.96
N HIS A 172 -4.96 10.25 -9.70
CA HIS A 172 -5.38 9.82 -8.36
C HIS A 172 -4.35 8.94 -7.64
N PRO A 173 -3.67 7.98 -8.29
CA PRO A 173 -2.62 7.17 -7.67
C PRO A 173 -1.43 7.95 -7.07
N PHE A 174 -1.24 9.20 -7.50
CA PHE A 174 -0.16 10.07 -7.05
C PHE A 174 -0.59 11.06 -5.95
N ARG A 175 -1.89 11.14 -5.62
CA ARG A 175 -2.35 12.02 -4.54
C ARG A 175 -1.79 11.53 -3.20
N ILE A 176 -0.91 12.34 -2.61
CA ILE A 176 -0.01 12.09 -1.47
C ILE A 176 -0.71 11.64 -0.16
N LYS A 177 -2.05 11.60 -0.10
CA LYS A 177 -2.80 11.29 1.13
C LYS A 177 -2.56 9.88 1.70
N SER A 178 -2.10 8.92 0.90
CA SER A 178 -1.92 7.53 1.33
C SER A 178 -0.55 7.22 1.96
N THR A 179 0.53 7.89 1.53
CA THR A 179 1.89 7.59 2.04
C THR A 179 2.02 7.94 3.51
N TRP A 180 1.51 9.08 3.98
CA TRP A 180 1.60 9.44 5.40
C TRP A 180 0.79 8.54 6.31
N LYS A 181 -0.42 8.12 5.89
CA LYS A 181 -1.26 7.20 6.69
C LYS A 181 -0.66 5.79 6.74
N TRP A 182 -0.09 5.35 5.63
CA TRP A 182 0.56 4.04 5.51
C TRP A 182 1.91 4.00 6.24
N ILE A 183 2.74 5.03 6.09
CA ILE A 183 3.98 5.23 6.87
C ILE A 183 3.62 5.32 8.36
N LYS A 184 2.65 6.13 8.76
CA LYS A 184 2.24 6.26 10.16
C LYS A 184 1.74 4.93 10.74
N ASN A 185 0.95 4.15 10.00
CA ASN A 185 0.50 2.82 10.46
C ASN A 185 1.65 1.83 10.59
N ASN A 186 2.61 1.83 9.66
CA ASN A 186 3.75 0.93 9.73
C ASN A 186 4.75 1.35 10.81
N TYR A 187 4.99 2.65 11.00
CA TYR A 187 5.78 3.16 12.12
C TYR A 187 5.10 2.88 13.46
N LEU A 188 3.78 2.97 13.53
CA LEU A 188 3.02 2.57 14.71
C LEU A 188 3.19 1.08 14.99
N LEU A 189 3.13 0.22 13.97
CA LEU A 189 3.37 -1.22 14.10
C LEU A 189 4.80 -1.49 14.59
N THR A 190 5.80 -0.84 14.01
CA THR A 190 7.20 -0.94 14.44
C THR A 190 7.37 -0.48 15.88
N LEU A 191 6.73 0.63 16.27
CA LEU A 191 6.76 1.15 17.64
C LEU A 191 6.10 0.18 18.62
N VAL A 192 4.98 -0.46 18.23
CA VAL A 192 4.31 -1.49 19.03
C VAL A 192 5.19 -2.72 19.21
N VAL A 193 5.90 -3.17 18.15
CA VAL A 193 6.85 -4.29 18.25
C VAL A 193 8.01 -3.95 19.18
N ILE A 194 8.58 -2.73 19.08
CA ILE A 194 9.65 -2.26 19.97
C ILE A 194 9.16 -2.20 21.42
N LEU A 195 7.99 -1.61 21.67
CA LEU A 195 7.38 -1.54 23.00
C LEU A 195 7.11 -2.93 23.58
N PHE A 196 6.63 -3.86 22.77
CA PHE A 196 6.41 -5.25 23.19
C PHE A 196 7.73 -5.94 23.56
N MET A 197 8.77 -5.78 22.75
CA MET A 197 10.11 -6.32 23.06
C MET A 197 10.69 -5.71 24.35
N PHE A 198 10.51 -4.41 24.55
CA PHE A 198 10.94 -3.72 25.77
C PHE A 198 10.16 -4.19 27.01
N PHE A 199 8.86 -4.41 26.87
CA PHE A 199 8.01 -4.95 27.94
C PHE A 199 8.41 -6.38 28.32
N MET A 200 8.68 -7.24 27.32
CA MET A 200 9.19 -8.60 27.55
C MET A 200 10.56 -8.59 28.25
N TYR A 201 11.43 -7.62 27.92
CA TYR A 201 12.70 -7.43 28.63
C TYR A 201 12.50 -7.05 30.11
N ILE A 202 11.61 -6.11 30.40
CA ILE A 202 11.30 -5.70 31.79
C ILE A 202 10.70 -6.86 32.60
N ILE A 203 9.83 -7.67 31.99
CA ILE A 203 9.29 -8.85 32.67
C ILE A 203 10.40 -9.87 32.94
N GLY A 204 11.24 -10.15 31.95
CA GLY A 204 12.37 -11.08 32.10
C GLY A 204 13.36 -10.64 33.19
N SER A 205 13.68 -9.34 33.26
CA SER A 205 14.60 -8.81 34.28
C SER A 205 14.00 -8.85 35.69
N ASN A 206 12.70 -8.57 35.84
CA ASN A 206 12.01 -8.66 37.14
C ASN A 206 11.77 -10.09 37.63
N LEU A 207 11.64 -11.06 36.71
CA LEU A 207 11.57 -12.48 37.08
C LEU A 207 12.93 -12.99 37.55
N LYS A 208 14.02 -12.52 36.94
CA LYS A 208 15.39 -12.87 37.33
C LYS A 208 15.75 -12.34 38.72
N THR A 209 15.45 -11.07 39.02
CA THR A 209 15.69 -10.50 40.36
C THR A 209 14.89 -11.19 41.48
N LYS A 210 13.68 -11.67 41.19
CA LYS A 210 12.89 -12.48 42.14
C LYS A 210 13.43 -13.90 42.34
N ALA A 211 14.08 -14.48 41.32
CA ALA A 211 14.75 -15.77 41.45
C ALA A 211 16.01 -15.62 42.32
N ASP A 212 16.84 -14.61 42.05
CA ASP A 212 18.07 -14.34 42.79
C ASP A 212 17.80 -13.98 44.28
N GLN A 213 16.65 -13.37 44.60
CA GLN A 213 16.23 -13.12 45.99
C GLN A 213 15.73 -14.36 46.74
N LYS A 214 15.27 -15.41 46.04
CA LYS A 214 14.82 -16.66 46.68
C LYS A 214 15.97 -17.54 47.15
N ASP A 215 17.16 -17.32 46.62
CA ASP A 215 18.35 -18.11 46.93
C ASP A 215 19.24 -17.48 48.02
N LEU A 216 18.80 -16.38 48.66
CA LEU A 216 19.44 -15.92 49.89
C LEU A 216 19.06 -16.85 51.06
N PRO A 217 20.02 -17.54 51.70
CA PRO A 217 19.71 -18.37 52.86
C PRO A 217 19.26 -17.47 54.01
N THR A 218 18.05 -17.70 54.50
CA THR A 218 17.60 -17.20 55.80
C THR A 218 18.40 -17.91 56.89
N SER A 219 19.55 -17.35 57.25
CA SER A 219 20.35 -17.75 58.40
C SER A 219 19.61 -17.41 59.70
N ASN A 220 18.58 -18.19 60.03
CA ASN A 220 18.06 -18.29 61.38
C ASN A 220 18.49 -19.65 61.94
N SER A 221 19.76 -19.74 62.36
CA SER A 221 20.19 -20.83 63.23
C SER A 221 19.70 -20.52 64.65
N PRO A 222 18.88 -21.39 65.27
CA PRO A 222 18.56 -21.25 66.68
C PRO A 222 19.80 -21.59 67.51
N ILE A 223 20.20 -20.65 68.36
CA ILE A 223 21.24 -20.87 69.37
C ILE A 223 20.70 -21.92 70.35
N SER A 224 21.26 -23.12 70.29
CA SER A 224 21.01 -24.19 71.26
C SER A 224 21.88 -23.97 72.50
N THR A 225 21.33 -23.27 73.50
CA THR A 225 21.82 -23.33 74.88
C THR A 225 21.23 -24.56 75.55
N GLU A 226 21.93 -25.70 75.54
CA GLU A 226 21.80 -26.74 76.56
C GLU A 226 22.81 -27.88 76.33
N GLN A 227 23.80 -28.00 77.23
CA GLN A 227 24.26 -29.23 77.89
C GLN A 227 25.48 -28.86 78.76
N PHE A 228 25.28 -28.57 80.05
CA PHE A 228 25.24 -29.49 81.20
C PHE A 228 26.49 -30.38 81.39
N ARG A 229 27.21 -30.05 82.47
CA ARG A 229 27.81 -30.94 83.49
C ARG A 229 28.56 -32.21 83.04
N GLN A 230 29.84 -32.25 83.38
CA GLN A 230 30.52 -33.28 84.21
C GLN A 230 31.88 -32.65 84.57
N GLY A 231 32.23 -32.45 85.84
CA GLY A 231 32.74 -33.48 86.74
C GLY A 231 34.16 -33.05 87.13
#